data_AF-A0A7L4R8L5-F1
#
_entry.id   AF-A0A7L4R8L5-F1
#
_cell.length_a   1.000
_cell.length_b   1.000
_cell.length_c   1.000
_cell.angle_alpha   90.00
_cell.angle_beta   90.00
_cell.angle_gamma   90.00
#
_symmetry.space_group_name_H-M   'P 1'
#
loop_
_entity.id
_entity.type
_entity.pdbx_description
1 polymer ?
#
loop_
_entity_poly.entity_id
_entity_poly.type
_entity_poly.pdbx_seq_one_letter_code
_entity_poly.pdbx_strand_id
1 'polypeptide(L)'
;MEEGTPDSDIVSIEPDLAGAVFAVHLASQMLDKAREDFSRKDYSGALEESRNAMRMASSAIMLKNGHLTGSLDSTIAYLSSSYPGRFPLRSWYVAETTTIAKGGGLYGALIKAIGRTTRNLEQEASDAINAADRFLDAIRMEMGQ
;
A
#
# COMPACT_ATOMS: atom_id res chain seq x y z
N MET A 1 8.71 -21.10 -29.56
CA MET A 1 7.94 -20.03 -28.92
C MET A 1 8.72 -19.67 -27.68
N GLU A 2 9.46 -18.57 -27.74
CA GLU A 2 10.19 -18.08 -26.56
C GLU A 2 9.16 -17.39 -25.68
N GLU A 3 8.88 -17.98 -24.52
CA GLU A 3 8.13 -17.32 -23.45
C GLU A 3 9.01 -16.17 -22.95
N GLY A 4 8.61 -14.94 -23.26
CA GLY A 4 9.20 -13.76 -22.66
C GLY A 4 8.94 -13.81 -21.16
N THR A 5 9.96 -14.14 -20.38
CA THR A 5 10.01 -13.77 -18.97
C THR A 5 9.71 -12.28 -18.89
N PRO A 6 8.75 -11.82 -18.07
CA PRO A 6 8.61 -10.40 -17.82
C PRO A 6 9.96 -9.92 -17.26
N ASP A 7 10.62 -9.02 -17.99
CA ASP A 7 11.83 -8.38 -17.52
C ASP A 7 11.52 -7.82 -16.13
N SER A 8 12.30 -8.23 -15.15
CA SER A 8 12.11 -7.74 -13.79
C SER A 8 12.54 -6.27 -13.78
N ASP A 9 11.57 -5.35 -13.61
CA ASP A 9 11.81 -3.90 -13.50
C ASP A 9 12.59 -3.50 -12.22
N ILE A 10 13.21 -4.47 -11.54
CA ILE A 10 13.94 -4.25 -10.31
C ILE A 10 15.34 -3.73 -10.66
N VAL A 11 15.58 -2.47 -10.34
CA VAL A 11 16.88 -1.82 -10.50
C VAL A 11 17.66 -1.99 -9.21
N SER A 12 18.90 -2.47 -9.31
CA SER A 12 19.83 -2.51 -8.18
C SER A 12 20.52 -1.16 -8.02
N ILE A 13 20.55 -0.66 -6.79
CA ILE A 13 21.19 0.58 -6.37
C ILE A 13 22.07 0.33 -5.14
N GLU A 14 22.81 1.34 -4.71
CA GLU A 14 23.46 1.29 -3.40
C GLU A 14 22.40 1.31 -2.29
N PRO A 15 22.51 0.46 -1.25
CA PRO A 15 21.63 0.53 -0.08
C PRO A 15 21.61 1.93 0.55
N ASP A 16 20.41 2.49 0.70
CA ASP A 16 20.20 3.80 1.31
C ASP A 16 19.40 3.68 2.61
N LEU A 17 20.13 3.54 3.72
CA LEU A 17 19.52 3.46 5.05
C LEU A 17 18.87 4.77 5.49
N ALA A 18 19.44 5.92 5.10
CA ALA A 18 18.89 7.22 5.49
C ALA A 18 17.55 7.47 4.78
N GLY A 19 17.50 7.20 3.47
CA GLY A 19 16.27 7.22 2.68
C GLY A 19 15.25 6.20 3.18
N ALA A 20 15.69 5.00 3.57
CA ALA A 20 14.80 3.99 4.15
C ALA A 20 14.15 4.47 5.47
N VAL A 21 14.94 5.01 6.41
CA VAL A 21 14.41 5.54 7.69
C VAL A 21 13.45 6.70 7.45
N PHE A 22 13.79 7.60 6.53
CA PHE A 22 12.91 8.70 6.14
C PHE A 22 11.58 8.20 5.56
N ALA A 23 11.62 7.19 4.67
CA ALA A 23 10.43 6.58 4.10
C ALA A 23 9.55 5.90 5.17
N VAL A 24 10.13 5.20 6.16
CA VAL A 24 9.36 4.65 7.30
C VAL A 24 8.66 5.76 8.09
N HIS A 25 9.37 6.87 8.35
CA HIS A 25 8.79 8.01 9.04
C HIS A 25 7.61 8.62 8.27
N LEU A 26 7.78 8.86 6.97
CA LEU A 26 6.74 9.41 6.12
C LEU A 26 5.53 8.46 5.98
N ALA A 27 5.78 7.16 5.84
CA ALA A 27 4.72 6.15 5.83
C ALA A 27 3.92 6.14 7.15
N SER A 28 4.59 6.34 8.29
CA SER A 28 3.92 6.46 9.59
C SER A 28 3.02 7.69 9.65
N GLN A 29 3.49 8.85 9.15
CA GLN A 29 2.67 10.07 9.08
C GLN A 29 1.45 9.89 8.16
N MET A 30 1.59 9.18 7.04
CA MET A 30 0.48 8.85 6.14
C MET A 30 -0.55 7.96 6.83
N LEU A 31 -0.12 6.96 7.60
CA LEU A 31 -1.03 6.11 8.37
C LEU A 31 -1.77 6.89 9.47
N ASP A 32 -1.10 7.81 10.15
CA ASP A 32 -1.74 8.67 11.16
C ASP A 32 -2.78 9.58 10.52
N LYS A 33 -2.47 10.14 9.34
CA LYS A 33 -3.45 10.90 8.55
C LYS A 33 -4.63 10.02 8.08
N ALA A 34 -4.37 8.79 7.64
CA ALA A 34 -5.42 7.86 7.26
C ALA A 34 -6.40 7.59 8.42
N ARG A 35 -5.88 7.44 9.64
CA ARG A 35 -6.69 7.29 10.87
C ARG A 35 -7.49 8.56 11.19
N GLU A 36 -6.89 9.73 11.01
CA GLU A 36 -7.56 11.02 11.17
C GLU A 36 -8.72 11.16 10.17
N ASP A 37 -8.49 10.90 8.88
CA ASP A 37 -9.50 10.95 7.83
C ASP A 37 -10.63 9.95 8.10
N PHE A 38 -10.29 8.74 8.57
CA PHE A 38 -11.28 7.73 8.97
C PHE A 38 -12.16 8.23 10.12
N SER A 39 -11.57 8.85 11.14
CA SER A 39 -12.30 9.41 12.29
C SER A 39 -13.25 10.54 11.88
N ARG A 40 -12.91 11.27 10.82
CA ARG A 40 -13.74 12.30 10.18
C ARG A 40 -14.79 11.75 9.23
N LYS A 41 -14.88 10.43 9.07
CA LYS A 41 -15.72 9.71 8.10
C LYS A 41 -15.35 9.99 6.65
N ASP A 42 -14.14 10.50 6.39
CA ASP A 42 -13.55 10.55 5.06
C ASP A 42 -12.88 9.22 4.72
N TYR A 43 -13.70 8.21 4.46
CA TYR A 43 -13.22 6.86 4.16
C TYR A 43 -12.44 6.78 2.83
N SER A 44 -12.72 7.69 1.89
CA SER A 44 -11.97 7.75 0.64
C SER A 44 -10.56 8.30 0.86
N GLY A 45 -10.43 9.35 1.67
CA GLY A 45 -9.13 9.88 2.09
C GLY A 45 -8.34 8.85 2.88
N ALA A 46 -8.99 8.20 3.86
CA ALA A 46 -8.39 7.15 4.67
C ALA A 46 -7.85 5.97 3.85
N LEU A 47 -8.62 5.49 2.87
CA LEU A 47 -8.19 4.40 1.98
C LEU A 47 -6.98 4.81 1.13
N GLU A 48 -6.99 6.02 0.55
CA GLU A 48 -5.90 6.50 -0.27
C GLU A 48 -4.62 6.73 0.53
N GLU A 49 -4.71 7.33 1.71
CA GLU A 49 -3.55 7.53 2.59
C GLU A 49 -3.01 6.21 3.13
N SER A 50 -3.87 5.20 3.36
CA SER A 50 -3.41 3.85 3.72
C SER A 50 -2.62 3.18 2.60
N ARG A 51 -3.02 3.37 1.34
CA ARG A 51 -2.24 2.90 0.17
C ARG A 51 -0.90 3.60 0.08
N ASN A 52 -0.90 4.92 0.23
CA ASN A 52 0.34 5.71 0.19
C ASN A 52 1.30 5.29 1.30
N ALA A 53 0.78 5.02 2.50
CA ALA A 53 1.55 4.46 3.59
C ALA A 53 2.18 3.12 3.21
N MET A 54 1.42 2.16 2.67
CA MET A 54 1.95 0.86 2.23
C MET A 54 2.97 0.97 1.09
N ARG A 55 2.76 1.85 0.10
CA ARG A 55 3.71 2.11 -0.99
C ARG A 55 5.01 2.68 -0.43
N MET A 56 4.94 3.73 0.38
CA MET A 56 6.12 4.37 0.98
C MET A 56 6.88 3.42 1.91
N ALA A 57 6.14 2.65 2.70
CA ALA A 57 6.64 1.53 3.50
C ALA A 57 7.42 0.54 2.61
N SER A 58 6.83 0.06 1.52
CA SER A 58 7.51 -0.83 0.59
C SER A 58 8.78 -0.21 -0.03
N SER A 59 8.77 1.09 -0.34
CA SER A 59 9.99 1.80 -0.77
C SER A 59 11.09 1.79 0.29
N ALA A 60 10.75 1.87 1.58
CA ALA A 60 11.73 1.85 2.66
C ALA A 60 12.55 0.54 2.67
N ILE A 61 11.88 -0.61 2.57
CA ILE A 61 12.57 -1.91 2.56
C ILE A 61 13.36 -2.13 1.25
N MET A 62 12.86 -1.62 0.12
CA MET A 62 13.56 -1.65 -1.16
C MET A 62 14.86 -0.83 -1.09
N LEU A 63 14.79 0.41 -0.59
CA LEU A 63 15.96 1.28 -0.40
C LEU A 63 16.99 0.68 0.55
N LYS A 64 16.54 0.12 1.68
CA LYS A 64 17.41 -0.57 2.65
C LYS A 64 18.19 -1.71 2.00
N ASN A 65 17.57 -2.43 1.07
CA ASN A 65 18.18 -3.57 0.41
C ASN A 65 18.95 -3.19 -0.88
N GLY A 66 18.96 -1.91 -1.27
CA GLY A 66 19.61 -1.48 -2.50
C GLY A 66 18.82 -1.85 -3.76
N HIS A 67 17.49 -1.75 -3.70
CA HIS A 67 16.62 -2.00 -4.85
C HIS A 67 15.61 -0.87 -5.07
N LEU A 68 15.17 -0.73 -6.31
CA LEU A 68 14.04 0.10 -6.72
C LEU A 68 13.18 -0.65 -7.72
N THR A 69 11.91 -0.31 -7.79
CA THR A 69 10.97 -0.86 -8.77
C THR A 69 9.94 0.20 -9.14
N GLY A 70 9.47 0.16 -10.39
CA GLY A 70 8.44 1.05 -10.91
C GLY A 70 7.02 0.51 -10.81
N SER A 71 6.83 -0.74 -10.36
CA SER A 71 5.53 -1.42 -10.41
C SER A 71 5.16 -2.15 -9.12
N LEU A 72 3.87 -2.15 -8.80
CA LEU A 72 3.31 -2.86 -7.64
C LEU A 72 3.61 -4.36 -7.71
N ASP A 73 3.42 -4.96 -8.89
CA ASP A 73 3.60 -6.40 -9.09
C ASP A 73 5.05 -6.83 -8.86
N SER A 74 6.03 -6.07 -9.39
CA SER A 74 7.45 -6.32 -9.14
C SER A 74 7.82 -6.12 -7.66
N THR A 75 7.22 -5.13 -6.99
CA THR A 75 7.41 -4.94 -5.53
C THR A 75 6.89 -6.13 -4.74
N ILE A 76 5.67 -6.58 -5.04
CA ILE A 76 5.05 -7.73 -4.36
C ILE A 76 5.85 -9.01 -4.64
N ALA A 77 6.30 -9.24 -5.87
CA ALA A 77 7.11 -10.39 -6.23
C ALA A 77 8.43 -10.41 -5.44
N TYR A 78 9.11 -9.26 -5.34
CA TYR A 78 10.33 -9.13 -4.54
C TYR A 78 10.10 -9.40 -3.06
N LEU A 79 9.06 -8.82 -2.47
CA LEU A 79 8.76 -9.00 -1.04
C LEU A 79 8.30 -10.42 -0.73
N SER A 80 7.54 -11.05 -1.63
CA SER A 80 7.10 -12.43 -1.49
C SER A 80 8.29 -13.41 -1.49
N SER A 81 9.29 -13.17 -2.34
CA SER A 81 10.48 -14.03 -2.45
C SER A 81 11.49 -13.78 -1.34
N SER A 82 11.76 -12.52 -1.02
CA SER A 82 12.78 -12.12 -0.04
C SER A 82 12.30 -12.23 1.42
N TYR A 83 10.99 -12.09 1.64
CA TYR A 83 10.37 -12.04 2.96
C TYR A 83 9.09 -12.90 3.02
N PRO A 84 9.21 -14.22 2.84
CA PRO A 84 8.05 -15.11 2.73
C PRO A 84 7.18 -15.05 3.98
N GLY A 85 5.91 -14.68 3.79
CA GLY A 85 4.91 -14.59 4.87
C GLY A 85 5.08 -13.44 5.85
N ARG A 86 6.02 -12.50 5.60
CA ARG A 86 6.32 -11.40 6.51
C ARG A 86 5.36 -10.22 6.36
N PHE A 87 5.04 -9.87 5.11
CA PHE A 87 4.21 -8.71 4.77
C PHE A 87 2.77 -9.11 4.43
N PRO A 88 1.76 -8.25 4.71
CA PRO A 88 0.37 -8.50 4.35
C PRO A 88 0.10 -8.26 2.84
N LEU A 89 0.87 -8.89 1.96
CA LEU A 89 0.89 -8.62 0.51
C LEU A 89 -0.47 -8.80 -0.17
N ARG A 90 -1.24 -9.81 0.25
CA ARG A 90 -2.61 -10.02 -0.27
C ARG A 90 -3.54 -8.87 0.08
N SER A 91 -3.50 -8.41 1.33
CA SER A 91 -4.33 -7.29 1.79
C SER A 91 -3.93 -6.00 1.11
N TRP A 92 -2.64 -5.78 0.88
CA TRP A 92 -2.15 -4.64 0.11
C TRP A 92 -2.65 -4.67 -1.33
N TYR A 93 -2.53 -5.81 -2.03
CA TYR A 93 -3.01 -5.95 -3.41
C TYR A 93 -4.52 -5.70 -3.53
N VAL A 94 -5.32 -6.21 -2.59
CA VAL A 94 -6.76 -5.92 -2.53
C VAL A 94 -6.99 -4.43 -2.32
N ALA A 95 -6.29 -3.81 -1.36
CA ALA A 95 -6.42 -2.38 -1.11
C ALA A 95 -6.07 -1.56 -2.36
N GLU A 96 -5.03 -1.90 -3.12
CA GLU A 96 -4.62 -1.20 -4.35
C GLU A 96 -5.63 -1.35 -5.50
N THR A 97 -6.23 -2.53 -5.64
CA THR A 97 -7.18 -2.83 -6.72
C THR A 97 -8.60 -2.38 -6.43
N THR A 98 -8.92 -2.01 -5.19
CA THR A 98 -10.23 -1.45 -4.83
C THR A 98 -10.49 -0.14 -5.59
N THR A 99 -11.36 -0.16 -6.60
CA THR A 99 -11.71 1.07 -7.31
C THR A 99 -12.52 1.99 -6.41
N ILE A 100 -11.92 3.11 -5.99
CA ILE A 100 -12.70 4.22 -5.45
C ILE A 100 -13.63 4.65 -6.59
N ALA A 101 -14.94 4.46 -6.43
CA ALA A 101 -15.91 5.04 -7.34
C ALA A 101 -15.81 6.57 -7.23
N LYS A 102 -14.83 7.17 -7.90
CA LYS A 102 -14.71 8.61 -8.14
C LYS A 102 -15.85 8.97 -9.09
N GLY A 103 -17.05 9.09 -8.53
CA GLY A 103 -18.28 9.21 -9.29
C GLY A 103 -18.39 10.57 -9.97
N GLY A 104 -18.26 10.59 -11.29
CA GLY A 104 -18.70 11.67 -12.17
C GLY A 104 -19.67 11.20 -13.27
N GLY A 105 -20.19 9.97 -13.20
CA GLY A 105 -21.06 9.39 -14.24
C GLY A 105 -22.24 8.60 -13.67
N LEU A 106 -23.20 8.29 -14.55
CA LEU A 106 -24.49 7.64 -14.27
C LEU A 106 -24.38 6.38 -13.38
N TYR A 107 -23.27 5.64 -13.51
CA TYR A 107 -22.98 4.45 -12.72
C TYR A 107 -22.67 4.75 -11.23
N GLY A 108 -21.96 5.85 -10.96
CA GLY A 108 -21.70 6.31 -9.59
C GLY A 108 -22.96 6.84 -8.89
N ALA A 109 -23.90 7.41 -9.65
CA ALA A 109 -25.21 7.83 -9.16
C ALA A 109 -26.12 6.62 -8.87
N LEU A 110 -26.12 5.62 -9.75
CA LEU A 110 -26.86 4.36 -9.55
C LEU A 110 -26.37 3.60 -8.32
N ILE A 111 -25.06 3.48 -8.12
CA ILE A 111 -24.50 2.78 -6.94
C ILE A 111 -24.78 3.53 -5.63
N LYS A 112 -24.77 4.87 -5.63
CA LYS A 112 -25.19 5.67 -4.47
C LYS A 112 -26.68 5.48 -4.14
N ALA A 113 -27.54 5.30 -5.14
CA ALA A 113 -28.99 5.13 -4.95
C ALA A 113 -29.38 3.79 -4.30
N ILE A 114 -28.53 2.76 -4.39
CA ILE A 114 -28.78 1.42 -3.79
C ILE A 114 -28.26 1.27 -2.34
N GLY A 115 -27.69 2.32 -1.74
CA GLY A 115 -27.29 2.34 -0.32
C GLY A 115 -26.16 1.36 0.09
N ARG A 116 -25.54 0.67 -0.88
CA ARG A 116 -24.51 -0.36 -0.64
C ARG A 116 -23.08 0.18 -0.49
N THR A 117 -22.82 1.45 -0.80
CA THR A 117 -21.45 1.98 -0.94
C THR A 117 -20.79 2.42 0.36
N THR A 118 -21.51 3.02 1.31
CA THR A 118 -20.88 3.58 2.52
C THR A 118 -20.38 2.50 3.48
N ARG A 119 -21.13 1.41 3.67
CA ARG A 119 -20.67 0.27 4.48
C ARG A 119 -19.48 -0.47 3.87
N ASN A 120 -19.38 -0.48 2.54
CA ASN A 120 -18.25 -1.15 1.88
C ASN A 120 -16.97 -0.30 1.97
N LEU A 121 -17.07 1.02 1.75
CA LEU A 121 -15.88 1.89 1.78
C LEU A 121 -15.32 2.08 3.20
N GLU A 122 -16.19 2.14 4.22
CA GLU A 122 -15.75 2.15 5.62
C GLU A 122 -14.98 0.87 5.96
N GLN A 123 -15.50 -0.29 5.58
CA GLN A 123 -14.82 -1.56 5.81
C GLN A 123 -13.50 -1.65 5.03
N GLU A 124 -13.50 -1.28 3.75
CA GLU A 124 -12.30 -1.24 2.90
C GLU A 124 -11.22 -0.31 3.45
N ALA A 125 -11.61 0.88 3.92
CA ALA A 125 -10.68 1.82 4.55
C ALA A 125 -10.13 1.25 5.87
N SER A 126 -10.98 0.65 6.70
CA SER A 126 -10.55 0.00 7.95
C SER A 126 -9.58 -1.15 7.69
N ASP A 127 -9.88 -2.01 6.71
CA ASP A 127 -9.02 -3.13 6.31
C ASP A 127 -7.69 -2.64 5.74
N ALA A 128 -7.70 -1.55 4.96
CA ALA A 128 -6.48 -0.93 4.43
C ALA A 128 -5.62 -0.30 5.54
N ILE A 129 -6.22 0.38 6.53
CA ILE A 129 -5.52 0.91 7.71
C ILE A 129 -4.86 -0.25 8.48
N ASN A 130 -5.61 -1.32 8.73
CA ASN A 130 -5.09 -2.51 9.42
C ASN A 130 -3.96 -3.19 8.64
N ALA A 131 -4.05 -3.23 7.31
CA ALA A 131 -2.99 -3.76 6.46
C ALA A 131 -1.74 -2.87 6.51
N ALA A 132 -1.91 -1.55 6.41
CA ALA A 132 -0.82 -0.57 6.47
C ALA A 132 -0.09 -0.60 7.81
N ASP A 133 -0.82 -0.73 8.92
CA ASP A 133 -0.26 -0.85 10.27
C ASP A 133 0.63 -2.09 10.41
N ARG A 134 0.10 -3.27 10.04
CA ARG A 134 0.88 -4.53 10.04
C ARG A 134 2.07 -4.46 9.09
N PHE A 135 1.94 -3.78 7.97
CA PHE A 135 3.03 -3.60 7.01
C PHE A 135 4.15 -2.76 7.62
N LEU A 136 3.81 -1.64 8.26
CA LEU A 136 4.77 -0.76 8.93
C LEU A 136 5.46 -1.46 10.10
N ASP A 137 4.71 -2.22 10.91
CA ASP A 137 5.31 -3.01 11.98
C ASP A 137 6.29 -4.06 11.45
N ALA A 138 5.93 -4.73 10.34
CA ALA A 138 6.85 -5.65 9.67
C ALA A 138 8.14 -4.96 9.25
N ILE A 139 8.06 -3.76 8.67
CA ILE A 139 9.26 -3.00 8.27
C ILE A 139 10.08 -2.58 9.48
N ARG A 140 9.45 -2.05 10.55
CA ARG A 140 10.17 -1.61 11.74
C ARG A 140 10.99 -2.75 12.34
N MET A 141 10.40 -3.94 12.42
CA MET A 141 11.14 -5.15 12.82
C MET A 141 12.32 -5.45 11.88
N GLU A 142 12.13 -5.34 10.56
CA GLU A 142 13.25 -5.52 9.60
C GLU A 142 14.31 -4.42 9.69
N MET A 143 13.95 -3.23 10.17
CA MET A 143 14.85 -2.09 10.37
C MET A 143 15.55 -2.11 11.74
N GLY A 144 15.16 -3.03 12.63
CA GLY A 144 15.66 -3.09 14.01
C GLY A 144 15.15 -1.95 14.90
N GLN A 145 13.97 -1.43 14.59
CA GLN A 145 13.28 -0.35 15.33
C GLN A 145 12.13 -0.89 16.18
#